data_AF-A0A947EZ53-F1
#
_entry.id   AF-A0A947EZ53-F1
#
_cell.length_a   1.000
_cell.length_b   1.000
_cell.length_c   1.000
_cell.angle_alpha   90.00
_cell.angle_beta   90.00
_cell.angle_gamma   90.00
#
_symmetry.space_group_name_H-M   'P 1'
#
loop_
_entity.id
_entity.type
_entity.pdbx_description
1 polymer ?
#
loop_
_entity_poly.entity_id
_entity_poly.type
_entity_poly.pdbx_seq_one_letter_code
_entity_poly.pdbx_strand_id
1 'polypeptide(L)'
;TMESTTYLLIDDKGEEHGIITGDTLFIGDVGRPDLAQHVVSELTEEKLAGHLFDSLRNKIMPLNDHLIVYPNHGAGSACGKMMSKETTDTLGHQKKVNYALRADMTREEFIKELLTGLTRPPGYFPQNVLLNIKGYESLDTVIERGEKPLSPEAFEVAANETDALMLDTRTATDFSRGFIPNSINIGLKGNFAQWVGEMIPDVKQQILLITYPGQEEEAITRLSRVGYDYTIGFLNGGFEEWKKSGKEYDTVGRINVMEFEETYKQDKPLVIDVRKKSEFDSEHVVDALNIPLNDINANLSQFPKNTPFVMYCAGGYRSMVAASILKQRGWDNFVDVMEGFDGIKKTSVAKTDYICPTTML
;
A
#
# COMPACT_ATOMS: atom_id res chain seq x y z
N THR A 1 -4.12 13.22 -15.36
CA THR A 1 -5.44 13.01 -16.02
C THR A 1 -5.71 14.13 -17.01
N MET A 2 -6.83 14.12 -17.73
CA MET A 2 -7.11 15.15 -18.78
C MET A 2 -7.50 16.51 -18.19
N GLU A 3 -8.15 16.48 -17.03
CA GLU A 3 -8.61 17.64 -16.27
C GLU A 3 -7.60 18.14 -15.24
N SER A 4 -6.43 17.48 -15.14
CA SER A 4 -5.36 17.88 -14.22
C SER A 4 -4.99 19.34 -14.43
N THR A 5 -4.98 20.09 -13.33
CA THR A 5 -4.67 21.52 -13.31
C THR A 5 -3.56 21.78 -12.29
N THR A 6 -2.59 22.62 -12.68
CA THR A 6 -1.52 23.13 -11.82
C THR A 6 -1.83 24.57 -11.45
N TYR A 7 -1.61 24.94 -10.18
CA TYR A 7 -1.89 26.29 -9.68
C TYR A 7 -0.58 27.02 -9.38
N LEU A 8 -0.39 28.20 -9.97
CA LEU A 8 0.72 29.11 -9.64
C LEU A 8 0.30 30.02 -8.47
N LEU A 9 1.11 30.04 -7.42
CA LEU A 9 0.89 30.84 -6.21
C LEU A 9 1.53 32.21 -6.40
N ILE A 10 0.69 33.25 -6.38
CA ILE A 10 1.10 34.65 -6.52
C ILE A 10 0.53 35.41 -5.32
N ASP A 11 1.35 36.23 -4.66
CA ASP A 11 0.89 37.07 -3.56
C ASP A 11 0.21 38.36 -4.02
N ASP A 12 -0.23 39.18 -3.06
CA ASP A 12 -0.90 40.46 -3.30
C ASP A 12 0.02 41.54 -3.91
N LYS A 13 1.33 41.31 -3.93
CA LYS A 13 2.34 42.18 -4.56
C LYS A 13 2.71 41.71 -5.98
N GLY A 14 2.18 40.57 -6.42
CA GLY A 14 2.48 39.98 -7.72
C GLY A 14 3.75 39.13 -7.73
N GLU A 15 4.30 38.78 -6.57
CA GLU A 15 5.47 37.88 -6.48
C GLU A 15 5.03 36.42 -6.59
N GLU A 16 5.70 35.65 -7.43
CA GLU A 16 5.45 34.21 -7.60
C GLU A 16 6.20 33.41 -6.53
N HIS A 17 5.51 32.56 -5.79
CA HIS A 17 6.08 31.81 -4.65
C HIS A 17 6.28 30.32 -4.92
N GLY A 18 5.39 29.72 -5.70
CA GLY A 18 5.43 28.29 -5.95
C GLY A 18 4.34 27.78 -6.86
N ILE A 19 4.39 26.48 -7.15
CA ILE A 19 3.43 25.77 -8.00
C ILE A 19 2.86 24.56 -7.27
N ILE A 20 1.54 24.49 -7.19
CA ILE A 20 0.82 23.29 -6.73
C ILE A 20 0.58 22.41 -7.95
N THR A 21 1.36 21.35 -8.08
CA THR A 21 1.48 20.55 -9.32
C THR A 21 0.55 19.36 -9.37
N GLY A 22 -0.21 19.09 -8.31
CA GLY A 22 -1.05 17.90 -8.23
C GLY A 22 -0.22 16.64 -8.46
N ASP A 23 -0.71 15.80 -9.38
CA ASP A 23 0.01 14.61 -9.86
C ASP A 23 0.69 14.83 -11.23
N THR A 24 0.80 16.08 -11.69
CA THR A 24 1.51 16.38 -12.96
C THR A 24 3.03 16.31 -12.78
N LEU A 25 3.57 16.83 -11.67
CA LEU A 25 5.00 16.81 -11.37
C LEU A 25 5.19 16.47 -9.89
N PHE A 26 6.01 15.47 -9.61
CA PHE A 26 6.47 15.10 -8.28
C PHE A 26 7.93 15.50 -8.06
N ILE A 27 8.41 15.36 -6.83
CA ILE A 27 9.84 15.53 -6.54
C ILE A 27 10.58 14.28 -7.04
N GLY A 28 11.32 14.42 -8.13
CA GLY A 28 12.09 13.36 -8.78
C GLY A 28 11.32 12.48 -9.77
N ASP A 29 10.01 12.70 -9.95
CA ASP A 29 9.17 11.91 -10.86
C ASP A 29 7.96 12.71 -11.39
N VAL A 30 7.04 12.06 -12.10
CA VAL A 30 5.77 12.60 -12.60
C VAL A 30 4.65 11.57 -12.44
N GLY A 31 3.40 12.01 -12.60
CA GLY A 31 2.23 11.13 -12.50
C GLY A 31 2.19 10.05 -13.58
N ARG A 32 1.73 8.87 -13.17
CA ARG A 32 1.46 7.75 -14.08
C ARG A 32 0.32 8.07 -15.09
N PRO A 33 0.47 7.71 -16.38
CA PRO A 33 -0.50 8.04 -17.43
C PRO A 33 -1.55 6.94 -17.69
N ASP A 34 -1.64 5.92 -16.84
CA ASP A 34 -2.33 4.64 -17.10
C ASP A 34 -3.57 4.36 -16.22
N LEU A 35 -4.21 5.42 -15.72
CA LEU A 35 -5.45 5.29 -14.92
C LEU A 35 -6.74 5.59 -15.72
N ALA A 36 -6.69 6.47 -16.72
CA ALA A 36 -7.89 6.98 -17.40
C ALA A 36 -8.52 5.96 -18.36
N GLN A 37 -7.74 4.99 -18.84
CA GLN A 37 -8.13 3.93 -19.78
C GLN A 37 -9.27 3.07 -19.23
N HIS A 38 -9.36 2.97 -17.90
CA HIS A 38 -10.43 2.26 -17.19
C HIS A 38 -11.80 2.95 -17.30
N VAL A 39 -11.83 4.23 -17.65
CA VAL A 39 -13.06 5.01 -17.84
C VAL A 39 -13.28 5.34 -19.31
N VAL A 40 -12.21 5.68 -20.05
CA VAL A 40 -12.24 6.06 -21.46
C VAL A 40 -11.15 5.31 -22.22
N SER A 41 -11.51 4.23 -22.91
CA SER A 41 -10.57 3.33 -23.58
C SER A 41 -9.71 4.00 -24.68
N GLU A 42 -10.17 5.11 -25.27
CA GLU A 42 -9.44 5.83 -26.32
C GLU A 42 -8.25 6.64 -25.80
N LEU A 43 -8.20 6.93 -24.49
CA LEU A 43 -7.12 7.66 -23.84
C LEU A 43 -5.98 6.72 -23.45
N THR A 44 -5.22 6.21 -24.43
CA THR A 44 -4.10 5.29 -24.17
C THR A 44 -2.99 5.91 -23.31
N GLU A 45 -2.17 5.07 -22.70
CA GLU A 45 -1.08 5.51 -21.81
C GLU A 45 -0.08 6.39 -22.56
N GLU A 46 0.23 6.06 -23.81
CA GLU A 46 1.13 6.82 -24.67
C GLU A 46 0.58 8.20 -25.02
N LYS A 47 -0.74 8.30 -25.24
CA LYS A 47 -1.39 9.60 -25.50
C LYS A 47 -1.29 10.49 -24.27
N LEU A 48 -1.58 9.95 -23.09
CA LEU A 48 -1.53 10.70 -21.84
C LEU A 48 -0.11 11.05 -21.42
N ALA A 49 0.86 10.16 -21.61
CA ALA A 49 2.29 10.45 -21.47
C ALA A 49 2.70 11.59 -22.43
N GLY A 50 2.20 11.55 -23.65
CA GLY A 50 2.39 12.62 -24.63
C GLY A 50 1.84 13.98 -24.19
N HIS A 51 0.61 14.04 -23.67
CA HIS A 51 0.03 15.27 -23.13
C HIS A 51 0.80 15.78 -21.91
N LEU A 52 1.29 14.86 -21.07
CA LEU A 52 2.12 15.21 -19.92
C LEU A 52 3.44 15.84 -20.37
N PHE A 53 4.11 15.27 -21.38
CA PHE A 53 5.31 15.88 -21.98
C PHE A 53 5.05 17.32 -22.41
N ASP A 54 3.96 17.55 -23.16
CA ASP A 54 3.59 18.88 -23.64
C ASP A 54 3.30 19.85 -22.48
N SER A 55 2.68 19.37 -21.40
CA SER A 55 2.40 20.16 -20.20
C SER A 55 3.69 20.55 -19.48
N LEU A 56 4.62 19.61 -19.31
CA LEU A 56 5.92 19.86 -18.67
C LEU A 56 6.73 20.88 -19.49
N ARG A 57 6.85 20.66 -20.80
CA ARG A 57 7.68 21.50 -21.68
C ARG A 57 7.12 22.90 -21.90
N ASN A 58 5.80 23.02 -22.12
CA ASN A 58 5.19 24.28 -22.54
C ASN A 58 4.59 25.11 -21.40
N LYS A 59 4.33 24.51 -20.23
CA LYS A 59 3.66 25.21 -19.11
C LYS A 59 4.49 25.26 -17.84
N ILE A 60 5.18 24.17 -17.47
CA ILE A 60 5.92 24.11 -16.20
C ILE A 60 7.36 24.57 -16.37
N MET A 61 8.12 24.01 -17.31
CA MET A 61 9.53 24.34 -17.52
C MET A 61 9.82 25.81 -17.88
N PRO A 62 8.91 26.57 -18.53
CA PRO A 62 9.12 27.99 -18.77
C PRO A 62 9.04 28.86 -17.51
N LEU A 63 8.51 28.36 -16.40
CA LEU A 63 8.38 29.10 -15.15
C LEU A 63 9.73 29.28 -14.45
N ASN A 64 9.77 30.23 -13.51
CA ASN A 64 11.00 30.63 -12.84
C ASN A 64 11.56 29.51 -11.93
N ASP A 65 12.89 29.40 -11.88
CA ASP A 65 13.61 28.36 -11.15
C ASP A 65 13.45 28.44 -9.63
N HIS A 66 13.16 29.62 -9.07
CA HIS A 66 13.02 29.80 -7.62
C HIS A 66 11.69 29.30 -7.05
N LEU A 67 10.71 28.98 -7.90
CA LEU A 67 9.39 28.52 -7.47
C LEU A 67 9.50 27.20 -6.70
N ILE A 68 8.82 27.11 -5.57
CA ILE A 68 8.70 25.86 -4.81
C ILE A 68 7.64 24.97 -5.45
N VAL A 69 7.97 23.71 -5.68
CA VAL A 69 7.08 22.67 -6.22
C VAL A 69 6.37 21.97 -5.05
N TYR A 70 5.04 22.00 -5.07
CA TYR A 70 4.14 21.37 -4.11
C TYR A 70 3.32 20.26 -4.78
N PRO A 71 3.79 19.00 -4.77
CA PRO A 71 3.03 17.86 -5.29
C PRO A 71 1.93 17.40 -4.34
N ASN A 72 0.98 16.61 -4.86
CA ASN A 72 -0.04 15.94 -4.03
C ASN A 72 0.44 14.61 -3.41
N HIS A 73 1.52 14.03 -3.92
CA HIS A 73 2.08 12.76 -3.45
C HIS A 73 3.61 12.81 -3.32
N GLY A 74 4.16 11.91 -2.49
CA GLY A 74 5.60 11.72 -2.29
C GLY A 74 5.97 10.24 -2.14
N ALA A 75 7.18 9.96 -1.67
CA ALA A 75 7.70 8.59 -1.52
C ALA A 75 6.70 7.62 -0.88
N GLY A 76 6.51 6.47 -1.53
CA GLY A 76 5.62 5.40 -1.08
C GLY A 76 4.24 5.39 -1.76
N SER A 77 3.85 6.45 -2.48
CA SER A 77 2.62 6.45 -3.28
C SER A 77 2.74 5.58 -4.54
N ALA A 78 1.63 4.94 -4.94
CA ALA A 78 1.52 4.15 -6.16
C ALA A 78 1.29 5.00 -7.43
N CYS A 79 1.24 6.33 -7.29
CA CYS A 79 1.02 7.27 -8.39
C CYS A 79 2.29 7.61 -9.20
N GLY A 80 3.48 7.25 -8.69
CA GLY A 80 4.78 7.47 -9.32
C GLY A 80 5.76 6.34 -9.01
N LYS A 81 6.80 6.18 -9.82
CA LYS A 81 7.77 5.09 -9.76
C LYS A 81 8.90 5.31 -8.76
N MET A 82 9.41 6.53 -8.69
CA MET A 82 10.68 6.87 -8.04
C MET A 82 10.60 8.24 -7.33
N MET A 83 9.52 8.47 -6.59
CA MET A 83 9.33 9.72 -5.85
C MET A 83 10.34 9.86 -4.70
N SER A 84 10.89 11.07 -4.55
CA SER A 84 11.77 11.44 -3.45
C SER A 84 11.06 11.42 -2.10
N LYS A 85 11.85 11.26 -1.02
CA LYS A 85 11.38 11.44 0.35
C LYS A 85 11.14 12.91 0.72
N GLU A 86 11.77 13.83 -0.01
CA GLU A 86 11.54 15.26 0.13
C GLU A 86 10.10 15.61 -0.27
N THR A 87 9.43 16.44 0.53
CA THR A 87 8.02 16.82 0.31
C THR A 87 7.86 18.00 -0.63
N THR A 88 8.92 18.80 -0.81
CA THR A 88 8.96 19.98 -1.69
C THR A 88 10.37 20.16 -2.24
N ASP A 89 10.50 20.86 -3.36
CA ASP A 89 11.80 21.26 -3.92
C ASP A 89 11.64 22.49 -4.81
N THR A 90 12.73 23.15 -5.19
CA THR A 90 12.71 24.22 -6.19
C THR A 90 12.55 23.66 -7.61
N LEU A 91 11.81 24.37 -8.46
CA LEU A 91 11.64 24.00 -9.86
C LEU A 91 13.00 23.98 -10.59
N GLY A 92 13.90 24.90 -10.26
CA GLY A 92 15.25 24.95 -10.83
C GLY A 92 16.10 23.72 -10.47
N HIS A 93 15.97 23.19 -9.25
CA HIS A 93 16.62 21.93 -8.90
C HIS A 93 15.97 20.75 -9.61
N GLN A 94 14.64 20.69 -9.66
CA GLN A 94 13.91 19.65 -10.39
C GLN A 94 14.28 19.60 -11.88
N LYS A 95 14.45 20.75 -12.55
CA LYS A 95 14.95 20.80 -13.94
C LYS A 95 16.33 20.15 -14.12
N LYS A 96 17.16 20.10 -13.07
CA LYS A 96 18.50 19.49 -13.10
C LYS A 96 18.48 17.99 -12.81
N VAL A 97 17.59 17.54 -11.91
CA VAL A 97 17.67 16.18 -11.34
C VAL A 97 16.48 15.27 -11.71
N ASN A 98 15.33 15.83 -12.07
CA ASN A 98 14.16 15.04 -12.42
C ASN A 98 14.27 14.58 -13.88
N TYR A 99 14.27 13.25 -14.11
CA TYR A 99 14.44 12.68 -15.44
C TYR A 99 13.41 13.24 -16.44
N ALA A 100 12.18 13.49 -15.98
CA ALA A 100 11.08 13.98 -16.79
C ALA A 100 11.32 15.40 -17.34
N LEU A 101 12.21 16.18 -16.71
CA LEU A 101 12.50 17.57 -17.03
C LEU A 101 13.82 17.76 -17.81
N ARG A 102 14.47 16.68 -18.25
CA ARG A 102 15.68 16.77 -19.09
C ARG A 102 15.42 17.61 -20.34
N ALA A 103 16.22 18.67 -20.50
CA ALA A 103 16.02 19.68 -21.55
C ALA A 103 16.22 19.14 -22.98
N ASP A 104 17.06 18.11 -23.14
CA ASP A 104 17.41 17.47 -24.40
C ASP A 104 16.57 16.23 -24.73
N MET A 105 15.63 15.86 -23.86
CA MET A 105 14.79 14.67 -24.03
C MET A 105 13.70 14.89 -25.07
N THR A 106 13.64 13.97 -26.04
CA THR A 106 12.57 13.89 -27.05
C THR A 106 11.26 13.37 -26.47
N ARG A 107 10.15 13.57 -27.18
CA ARG A 107 8.83 13.09 -26.76
C ARG A 107 8.78 11.56 -26.69
N GLU A 108 9.40 10.90 -27.65
CA GLU A 108 9.47 9.43 -27.73
C GLU A 108 10.29 8.84 -26.60
N GLU A 109 11.43 9.45 -26.26
CA GLU A 109 12.24 9.06 -25.10
C GLU A 109 11.47 9.23 -23.80
N PHE A 110 10.79 10.38 -23.62
CA PHE A 110 9.96 10.63 -22.45
C PHE A 110 8.88 9.56 -22.27
N ILE A 111 8.10 9.27 -23.32
CA ILE A 111 7.02 8.29 -23.26
C ILE A 111 7.60 6.92 -22.89
N LYS A 112 8.69 6.50 -23.55
CA LYS A 112 9.33 5.23 -23.26
C LYS A 112 9.81 5.14 -21.81
N GLU A 113 10.50 6.17 -21.32
CA GLU A 113 11.04 6.20 -19.95
C GLU A 113 9.90 6.26 -18.91
N LEU A 114 8.86 7.05 -19.14
CA LEU A 114 7.67 7.15 -18.29
C LEU A 114 6.83 5.88 -18.26
N LEU A 115 6.83 5.04 -19.30
CA LEU A 115 6.10 3.77 -19.26
C LEU A 115 6.96 2.61 -18.72
N THR A 116 8.28 2.68 -18.86
CA THR A 116 9.20 1.62 -18.42
C THR A 116 9.18 1.43 -16.90
N GLY A 117 8.74 0.28 -16.38
CA GLY A 117 8.73 -0.01 -14.94
C GLY A 117 7.48 0.44 -14.18
N LEU A 118 6.41 0.86 -14.89
CA LEU A 118 5.08 0.93 -14.29
C LEU A 118 4.57 -0.48 -13.97
N THR A 119 3.95 -0.63 -12.81
CA THR A 119 3.20 -1.83 -12.43
C THR A 119 1.70 -1.55 -12.52
N ARG A 120 0.90 -2.61 -12.57
CA ARG A 120 -0.57 -2.49 -12.60
C ARG A 120 -1.04 -1.61 -11.43
N PRO A 121 -1.95 -0.66 -11.64
CA PRO A 121 -2.49 0.12 -10.54
C PRO A 121 -3.24 -0.76 -9.55
N PRO A 122 -3.31 -0.37 -8.27
CA PRO A 122 -4.14 -1.07 -7.28
C PRO A 122 -5.59 -1.22 -7.76
N GLY A 123 -6.21 -2.37 -7.47
CA GLY A 123 -7.54 -2.72 -7.99
C GLY A 123 -8.69 -1.77 -7.59
N TYR A 124 -8.51 -1.03 -6.49
CA TYR A 124 -9.50 -0.06 -5.99
C TYR A 124 -9.43 1.30 -6.70
N PHE A 125 -8.35 1.62 -7.42
CA PHE A 125 -8.18 2.93 -8.07
C PHE A 125 -9.33 3.27 -9.04
N PRO A 126 -9.77 2.37 -9.96
CA PRO A 126 -10.91 2.64 -10.82
C PRO A 126 -12.21 2.94 -10.05
N GLN A 127 -12.41 2.32 -8.89
CA GLN A 127 -13.58 2.57 -8.04
C GLN A 127 -13.48 3.95 -7.39
N ASN A 128 -12.30 4.35 -6.92
CA ASN A 128 -12.06 5.70 -6.41
C ASN A 128 -12.28 6.78 -7.47
N VAL A 129 -11.86 6.54 -8.72
CA VAL A 129 -12.16 7.46 -9.84
C VAL A 129 -13.67 7.65 -9.99
N LEU A 130 -14.45 6.56 -9.96
CA LEU A 130 -15.91 6.63 -10.04
C LEU A 130 -16.55 7.33 -8.84
N LEU A 131 -16.03 7.12 -7.63
CA LEU A 131 -16.48 7.81 -6.41
C LEU A 131 -16.24 9.32 -6.53
N ASN A 132 -15.05 9.74 -6.97
CA ASN A 132 -14.73 11.16 -7.14
C ASN A 132 -15.61 11.85 -8.20
N ILE A 133 -16.05 11.12 -9.24
CA ILE A 133 -16.94 11.64 -10.27
C ILE A 133 -18.39 11.73 -9.78
N LYS A 134 -18.88 10.69 -9.08
CA LYS A 134 -20.29 10.56 -8.70
C LYS A 134 -20.63 11.20 -7.35
N GLY A 135 -19.61 11.48 -6.54
CA GLY A 135 -19.77 11.81 -5.13
C GLY A 135 -19.89 10.56 -4.26
N TYR A 136 -19.81 10.79 -2.95
CA TYR A 136 -19.84 9.79 -1.89
C TYR A 136 -20.61 10.33 -0.68
N GLU A 137 -20.94 9.46 0.28
CA GLU A 137 -21.63 9.84 1.50
C GLU A 137 -20.76 10.78 2.36
N SER A 138 -21.39 11.57 3.23
CA SER A 138 -20.64 12.42 4.16
C SER A 138 -19.89 11.55 5.19
N LEU A 139 -18.69 11.98 5.58
CA LEU A 139 -17.88 11.26 6.57
C LEU A 139 -18.63 11.08 7.90
N ASP A 140 -19.42 12.07 8.33
CA ASP A 140 -20.22 11.99 9.56
C ASP A 140 -21.20 10.80 9.52
N THR A 141 -21.85 10.57 8.38
CA THR A 141 -22.74 9.41 8.18
C THR A 141 -21.99 8.09 8.21
N VAL A 142 -20.78 8.05 7.63
CA VAL A 142 -19.92 6.86 7.64
C VAL A 142 -19.47 6.52 9.06
N ILE A 143 -19.07 7.53 9.84
CA ILE A 143 -18.69 7.40 11.24
C ILE A 143 -19.89 6.93 12.08
N GLU A 144 -21.06 7.56 11.97
CA GLU A 144 -22.26 7.17 12.70
C GLU A 144 -22.64 5.69 12.46
N ARG A 145 -22.48 5.21 11.23
CA ARG A 145 -22.72 3.82 10.85
C ARG A 145 -21.65 2.87 11.41
N GLY A 146 -20.38 3.27 11.33
CA GLY A 146 -19.23 2.44 11.70
C GLY A 146 -18.95 2.38 13.20
N GLU A 147 -19.23 3.45 13.95
CA GLU A 147 -19.04 3.54 15.41
C GLU A 147 -20.14 2.88 16.22
N LYS A 148 -20.66 1.75 15.71
CA LYS A 148 -21.62 0.92 16.41
C LYS A 148 -20.89 -0.13 17.25
N PRO A 149 -20.88 -0.04 18.59
CA PRO A 149 -20.26 -1.04 19.43
C PRO A 149 -21.06 -2.35 19.41
N LEU A 150 -20.38 -3.47 19.23
CA LEU A 150 -20.96 -4.81 19.27
C LEU A 150 -20.32 -5.63 20.39
N SER A 151 -21.14 -6.28 21.22
CA SER A 151 -20.67 -7.35 22.13
C SER A 151 -20.07 -8.51 21.32
N PRO A 152 -19.22 -9.37 21.91
CA PRO A 152 -18.70 -10.57 21.22
C PRO A 152 -19.77 -11.42 20.53
N GLU A 153 -20.94 -11.62 21.14
CA GLU A 153 -22.06 -12.38 20.55
C GLU A 153 -22.65 -11.66 19.33
N ALA A 154 -23.01 -10.39 19.48
CA ALA A 154 -23.52 -9.57 18.37
C ALA A 154 -22.51 -9.41 17.22
N PHE A 155 -21.21 -9.35 17.52
CA PHE A 155 -20.14 -9.27 16.54
C PHE A 155 -20.05 -10.57 15.73
N GLU A 156 -20.08 -11.72 16.39
CA GLU A 156 -20.09 -13.03 15.74
C GLU A 156 -21.35 -13.23 14.88
N VAL A 157 -22.53 -12.83 15.39
CA VAL A 157 -23.78 -12.87 14.61
C VAL A 157 -23.66 -11.99 13.37
N ALA A 158 -23.20 -10.74 13.52
CA ALA A 158 -23.02 -9.84 12.38
C ALA A 158 -22.04 -10.43 11.34
N ALA A 159 -20.90 -10.97 11.78
CA ALA A 159 -19.92 -11.57 10.89
C ALA A 159 -20.50 -12.75 10.08
N ASN A 160 -21.33 -13.58 10.71
CA ASN A 160 -21.94 -14.74 10.06
C ASN A 160 -23.16 -14.40 9.18
N GLU A 161 -23.89 -13.32 9.46
CA GLU A 161 -25.11 -12.96 8.74
C GLU A 161 -24.87 -12.03 7.55
N THR A 162 -23.78 -11.26 7.54
CA THR A 162 -23.57 -10.18 6.55
C THR A 162 -22.39 -10.41 5.61
N ASP A 163 -21.72 -11.57 5.68
CA ASP A 163 -20.46 -11.85 4.97
C ASP A 163 -19.41 -10.73 5.15
N ALA A 164 -19.46 -10.04 6.30
CA ALA A 164 -18.57 -8.90 6.55
C ALA A 164 -17.13 -9.37 6.79
N LEU A 165 -16.19 -8.64 6.22
CA LEU A 165 -14.78 -8.88 6.45
C LEU A 165 -14.42 -8.39 7.86
N MET A 166 -13.95 -9.32 8.69
CA MET A 166 -13.41 -8.99 10.01
C MET A 166 -11.99 -8.44 9.83
N LEU A 167 -11.85 -7.12 9.99
CA LEU A 167 -10.58 -6.42 9.83
C LEU A 167 -9.98 -6.11 11.19
N ASP A 168 -8.88 -6.79 11.52
CA ASP A 168 -8.13 -6.56 12.75
C ASP A 168 -7.01 -5.54 12.51
N THR A 169 -7.12 -4.39 13.17
CA THR A 169 -6.22 -3.25 12.98
C THR A 169 -5.11 -3.19 14.03
N ARG A 170 -5.02 -4.20 14.91
CA ARG A 170 -3.97 -4.31 15.93
C ARG A 170 -2.60 -4.54 15.30
N THR A 171 -1.56 -4.40 16.12
CA THR A 171 -0.20 -4.63 15.67
C THR A 171 0.02 -6.10 15.28
N ALA A 172 0.96 -6.33 14.36
CA ALA A 172 1.30 -7.68 13.92
C ALA A 172 1.74 -8.61 15.08
N THR A 173 2.36 -8.05 16.12
CA THR A 173 2.80 -8.78 17.31
C THR A 173 1.63 -9.21 18.20
N ASP A 174 0.64 -8.34 18.39
CA ASP A 174 -0.52 -8.69 19.21
C ASP A 174 -1.46 -9.63 18.47
N PHE A 175 -1.65 -9.41 17.16
CA PHE A 175 -2.40 -10.32 16.30
C PHE A 175 -1.82 -11.73 16.34
N SER A 176 -0.50 -11.89 16.20
CA SER A 176 0.12 -13.22 16.17
C SER A 176 -0.03 -14.00 17.48
N ARG A 177 -0.18 -13.31 18.62
CA ARG A 177 -0.38 -13.93 19.95
C ARG A 177 -1.84 -14.35 20.20
N GLY A 178 -2.77 -13.88 19.37
CA GLY A 178 -4.19 -14.19 19.52
C GLY A 178 -5.04 -13.33 18.59
N PHE A 179 -5.86 -13.95 17.75
CA PHE A 179 -6.80 -13.26 16.86
C PHE A 179 -8.08 -14.06 16.64
N ILE A 180 -9.15 -13.38 16.22
CA ILE A 180 -10.44 -14.01 15.92
C ILE A 180 -10.29 -14.82 14.62
N PRO A 181 -10.65 -16.11 14.58
CA PRO A 181 -10.54 -16.92 13.36
C PRO A 181 -11.24 -16.23 12.18
N ASN A 182 -10.67 -16.37 10.98
CA ASN A 182 -11.11 -15.70 9.75
C ASN A 182 -10.94 -14.17 9.69
N SER A 183 -10.37 -13.52 10.70
CA SER A 183 -10.00 -12.11 10.59
C SER A 183 -8.72 -11.91 9.77
N ILE A 184 -8.63 -10.76 9.09
CA ILE A 184 -7.44 -10.33 8.34
C ILE A 184 -6.77 -9.20 9.12
N ASN A 185 -5.45 -9.27 9.30
CA ASN A 185 -4.68 -8.22 9.96
C ASN A 185 -4.20 -7.18 8.95
N ILE A 186 -4.58 -5.93 9.15
CA ILE A 186 -3.95 -4.77 8.51
C ILE A 186 -3.79 -3.70 9.59
N GLY A 187 -2.61 -3.61 10.18
CA GLY A 187 -2.40 -2.76 11.35
C GLY A 187 -2.45 -1.25 11.07
N LEU A 188 -2.99 -0.45 11.99
CA LEU A 188 -3.02 1.03 11.85
C LEU A 188 -1.62 1.66 11.79
N LYS A 189 -0.65 1.07 12.51
CA LYS A 189 0.76 1.52 12.53
C LYS A 189 1.50 1.00 11.30
N GLY A 190 1.13 1.52 10.13
CA GLY A 190 1.68 1.18 8.82
C GLY A 190 0.91 1.87 7.69
N ASN A 191 1.08 1.39 6.45
CA ASN A 191 0.36 1.89 5.27
C ASN A 191 -1.07 1.33 5.22
N PHE A 192 -1.83 1.46 6.32
CA PHE A 192 -3.15 0.84 6.52
C PHE A 192 -4.09 1.01 5.34
N ALA A 193 -4.43 2.27 5.00
CA ALA A 193 -5.38 2.59 3.93
C ALA A 193 -4.96 2.04 2.56
N GLN A 194 -3.66 2.10 2.24
CA GLN A 194 -3.15 1.55 0.99
C GLN A 194 -3.30 0.02 0.96
N TRP A 195 -2.92 -0.68 2.03
CA TRP A 195 -3.04 -2.14 2.09
C TRP A 195 -4.48 -2.61 2.13
N VAL A 196 -5.40 -1.86 2.76
CA VAL A 196 -6.84 -2.11 2.62
C VAL A 196 -7.24 -2.07 1.15
N GLY A 197 -6.86 -0.99 0.44
CA GLY A 197 -7.14 -0.83 -0.98
C GLY A 197 -6.57 -1.95 -1.85
N GLU A 198 -5.35 -2.41 -1.55
CA GLU A 198 -4.71 -3.50 -2.30
C GLU A 198 -5.31 -4.87 -1.97
N MET A 199 -5.70 -5.13 -0.71
CA MET A 199 -6.12 -6.46 -0.26
C MET A 199 -7.62 -6.73 -0.39
N ILE A 200 -8.47 -5.70 -0.29
CA ILE A 200 -9.92 -5.81 -0.31
C ILE A 200 -10.43 -5.32 -1.67
N PRO A 201 -10.81 -6.18 -2.63
CA PRO A 201 -11.02 -5.73 -4.01
C PRO A 201 -12.21 -4.78 -4.23
N ASP A 202 -13.24 -4.87 -3.39
CA ASP A 202 -14.47 -4.08 -3.51
C ASP A 202 -14.55 -3.03 -2.39
N VAL A 203 -14.64 -1.75 -2.76
CA VAL A 203 -14.78 -0.64 -1.79
C VAL A 203 -16.12 -0.69 -1.03
N LYS A 204 -17.08 -1.48 -1.54
CA LYS A 204 -18.38 -1.72 -0.90
C LYS A 204 -18.40 -2.92 0.04
N GLN A 205 -17.29 -3.64 0.17
CA GLN A 205 -17.18 -4.75 1.12
C GLN A 205 -17.56 -4.25 2.52
N GLN A 206 -18.53 -4.90 3.15
CA GLN A 206 -18.88 -4.61 4.53
C GLN A 206 -17.74 -5.03 5.45
N ILE A 207 -17.40 -4.17 6.42
CA ILE A 207 -16.27 -4.37 7.33
C ILE A 207 -16.76 -4.35 8.77
N LEU A 208 -16.32 -5.34 9.55
CA LEU A 208 -16.40 -5.35 11.00
C LEU A 208 -15.01 -5.11 11.57
N LEU A 209 -14.87 -4.13 12.44
CA LEU A 209 -13.56 -3.72 12.96
C LEU A 209 -13.22 -4.39 14.29
N ILE A 210 -11.96 -4.83 14.39
CA ILE A 210 -11.32 -5.24 15.65
C ILE A 210 -10.15 -4.29 15.87
N THR A 211 -10.31 -3.32 16.77
CA THR A 211 -9.32 -2.28 17.05
C THR A 211 -8.84 -2.38 18.50
N TYR A 212 -7.85 -1.56 18.86
CA TYR A 212 -7.68 -1.20 20.26
C TYR A 212 -8.79 -0.20 20.66
N PRO A 213 -9.27 -0.23 21.92
CA PRO A 213 -10.23 0.74 22.42
C PRO A 213 -9.76 2.18 22.21
N GLY A 214 -10.61 3.02 21.61
CA GLY A 214 -10.32 4.42 21.30
C GLY A 214 -9.64 4.66 19.94
N GLN A 215 -9.51 3.64 19.09
CA GLN A 215 -8.96 3.74 17.73
C GLN A 215 -9.98 3.46 16.63
N GLU A 216 -11.25 3.29 16.99
CA GLU A 216 -12.36 2.98 16.10
C GLU A 216 -12.55 4.10 15.07
N GLU A 217 -12.71 5.35 15.52
CA GLU A 217 -12.88 6.53 14.66
C GLU A 217 -11.71 6.71 13.68
N GLU A 218 -10.47 6.50 14.16
CA GLU A 218 -9.27 6.61 13.33
C GLU A 218 -9.29 5.56 12.21
N ALA A 219 -9.64 4.31 12.55
CA ALA A 219 -9.74 3.23 11.58
C ALA A 219 -10.80 3.54 10.51
N ILE A 220 -12.01 3.94 10.93
CA ILE A 220 -13.12 4.30 10.03
C ILE A 220 -12.73 5.47 9.13
N THR A 221 -12.17 6.53 9.70
CA THR A 221 -11.73 7.71 8.94
C THR A 221 -10.67 7.35 7.90
N ARG A 222 -9.71 6.49 8.25
CA ARG A 222 -8.65 6.07 7.32
C ARG A 222 -9.15 5.10 6.24
N LEU A 223 -10.17 4.29 6.52
CA LEU A 223 -10.87 3.49 5.50
C LEU A 223 -11.62 4.40 4.52
N SER A 224 -12.33 5.41 5.03
CA SER A 224 -13.08 6.36 4.20
C SER A 224 -12.17 7.18 3.27
N ARG A 225 -10.94 7.51 3.69
CA ARG A 225 -9.93 8.17 2.82
C ARG A 225 -9.61 7.42 1.52
N VAL A 226 -9.85 6.11 1.47
CA VAL A 226 -9.68 5.27 0.27
C VAL A 226 -11.00 4.70 -0.26
N GLY A 227 -12.13 5.22 0.23
CA GLY A 227 -13.48 4.91 -0.25
C GLY A 227 -14.16 3.71 0.39
N TYR A 228 -13.60 3.12 1.45
CA TYR A 228 -14.18 1.98 2.16
C TYR A 228 -15.13 2.48 3.26
N ASP A 229 -16.30 2.94 2.84
CA ASP A 229 -17.27 3.61 3.70
C ASP A 229 -18.25 2.65 4.42
N TYR A 230 -18.15 1.34 4.15
CA TYR A 230 -19.14 0.34 4.58
C TYR A 230 -18.72 -0.41 5.86
N THR A 231 -18.09 0.27 6.81
CA THR A 231 -17.96 -0.26 8.17
C THR A 231 -19.33 -0.35 8.84
N ILE A 232 -19.69 -1.52 9.37
CA ILE A 232 -21.02 -1.79 9.95
C ILE A 232 -21.02 -1.95 11.48
N GLY A 233 -19.86 -1.82 12.11
CA GLY A 233 -19.67 -1.88 13.55
C GLY A 233 -18.25 -2.30 13.94
N PHE A 234 -17.98 -2.29 15.24
CA PHE A 234 -16.72 -2.73 15.81
C PHE A 234 -16.93 -3.59 17.06
N LEU A 235 -15.94 -4.43 17.38
CA LEU A 235 -15.94 -5.25 18.59
C LEU A 235 -15.70 -4.36 19.82
N ASN A 236 -16.73 -4.17 20.64
CA ASN A 236 -16.64 -3.38 21.85
C ASN A 236 -15.67 -4.04 22.85
N GLY A 237 -14.68 -3.29 23.32
CA GLY A 237 -13.60 -3.82 24.17
C GLY A 237 -12.49 -4.57 23.40
N GLY A 238 -12.60 -4.69 22.08
CA GLY A 238 -11.59 -5.31 21.21
C GLY A 238 -11.37 -6.80 21.49
N PHE A 239 -10.25 -7.31 21.00
CA PHE A 239 -9.91 -8.74 21.08
C PHE A 239 -9.87 -9.29 22.52
N GLU A 240 -9.49 -8.47 23.51
CA GLU A 240 -9.47 -8.92 24.91
C GLU A 240 -10.86 -9.27 25.42
N GLU A 241 -11.91 -8.57 24.96
CA GLU A 241 -13.28 -8.89 25.35
C GLU A 241 -13.78 -10.17 24.67
N TRP A 242 -13.41 -10.38 23.40
CA TRP A 242 -13.63 -11.66 22.73
C TRP A 242 -13.01 -12.82 23.50
N LYS A 243 -11.75 -12.67 23.92
CA LYS A 243 -11.05 -13.69 24.69
C LYS A 243 -11.70 -13.97 26.04
N LYS A 244 -12.15 -12.93 26.78
CA LYS A 244 -12.86 -13.10 28.06
C LYS A 244 -14.20 -13.80 27.92
N SER A 245 -14.88 -13.64 26.79
CA SER A 245 -16.15 -14.34 26.50
C SER A 245 -15.98 -15.86 26.33
N GLY A 246 -14.74 -16.37 26.31
CA GLY A 246 -14.44 -17.80 26.18
C GLY A 246 -14.57 -18.33 24.75
N LYS A 247 -14.72 -17.44 23.76
CA LYS A 247 -14.75 -17.79 22.35
C LYS A 247 -13.37 -18.21 21.84
N GLU A 248 -13.37 -19.03 20.79
CA GLU A 248 -12.14 -19.53 20.18
C GLU A 248 -11.33 -18.38 19.55
N TYR A 249 -10.01 -18.53 19.61
CA TYR A 249 -9.06 -17.65 18.95
C TYR A 249 -7.90 -18.48 18.42
N ASP A 250 -7.22 -17.95 17.42
CA ASP A 250 -6.08 -18.60 16.77
C ASP A 250 -4.80 -17.77 16.99
N THR A 251 -3.66 -18.32 16.60
CA THR A 251 -2.32 -17.71 16.73
C THR A 251 -1.49 -17.93 15.47
N VAL A 252 -0.48 -17.08 15.27
CA VAL A 252 0.47 -17.20 14.17
C VAL A 252 1.86 -17.35 14.76
N GLY A 253 2.58 -18.38 14.30
CA GLY A 253 3.99 -18.56 14.66
C GLY A 253 4.83 -17.41 14.13
N ARG A 254 5.56 -16.73 15.02
CA ARG A 254 6.57 -15.75 14.65
C ARG A 254 7.90 -16.08 15.31
N ILE A 255 8.97 -15.94 14.55
CA ILE A 255 10.34 -16.13 15.01
C ILE A 255 11.12 -14.82 14.84
N ASN A 256 12.12 -14.60 15.69
CA ASN A 256 13.06 -13.51 15.52
C ASN A 256 14.17 -13.90 14.51
N VAL A 257 14.96 -12.92 14.09
CA VAL A 257 16.03 -13.15 13.11
C VAL A 257 17.16 -14.08 13.56
N MET A 258 17.40 -14.23 14.86
CA MET A 258 18.40 -15.16 15.38
C MET A 258 17.90 -16.61 15.27
N GLU A 259 16.63 -16.83 15.62
CA GLU A 259 15.96 -18.12 15.42
C GLU A 259 15.92 -18.48 13.94
N PHE A 260 15.58 -17.53 13.06
CA PHE A 260 15.63 -17.75 11.62
C PHE A 260 17.02 -18.08 11.11
N GLU A 261 18.06 -17.36 11.58
CA GLU A 261 19.45 -17.65 11.20
C GLU A 261 19.87 -19.07 11.59
N GLU A 262 19.46 -19.54 12.78
CA GLU A 262 19.72 -20.90 13.23
C GLU A 262 19.02 -21.93 12.34
N THR A 263 17.70 -21.77 12.10
CA THR A 263 16.94 -22.65 11.19
C THR A 263 17.53 -22.64 9.79
N TYR A 264 17.96 -21.49 9.28
CA TYR A 264 18.57 -21.36 7.95
C TYR A 264 19.88 -22.16 7.83
N LYS A 265 20.71 -22.17 8.87
CA LYS A 265 21.98 -22.92 8.90
C LYS A 265 21.78 -24.43 9.03
N GLN A 266 20.79 -24.85 9.82
CA GLN A 266 20.55 -26.27 10.12
C GLN A 266 19.74 -26.96 9.02
N ASP A 267 18.62 -26.37 8.64
CA ASP A 267 17.59 -27.06 7.84
C ASP A 267 17.45 -26.52 6.42
N LYS A 268 18.01 -25.33 6.13
CA LYS A 268 17.80 -24.58 4.87
C LYS A 268 16.30 -24.61 4.46
N PRO A 269 15.42 -24.00 5.27
CA PRO A 269 13.99 -24.09 5.05
C PRO A 269 13.62 -23.42 3.72
N LEU A 270 12.45 -23.77 3.19
CA LEU A 270 11.86 -22.97 2.12
C LEU A 270 11.57 -21.56 2.65
N VAL A 271 12.07 -20.55 1.95
CA VAL A 271 11.89 -19.15 2.31
C VAL A 271 11.02 -18.46 1.28
N ILE A 272 9.98 -17.76 1.73
CA ILE A 272 9.08 -16.97 0.88
C ILE A 272 9.21 -15.48 1.24
N ASP A 273 9.61 -14.69 0.27
CA ASP A 273 9.68 -13.23 0.35
C ASP A 273 8.39 -12.62 -0.20
N VAL A 274 7.60 -11.97 0.66
CA VAL A 274 6.34 -11.32 0.26
C VAL A 274 6.47 -9.83 -0.05
N ARG A 275 7.71 -9.32 -0.16
CA ARG A 275 7.96 -7.95 -0.65
C ARG A 275 7.60 -7.82 -2.13
N LYS A 276 7.55 -6.58 -2.60
CA LYS A 276 7.36 -6.29 -4.02
C LYS A 276 8.52 -6.86 -4.83
N LYS A 277 8.26 -7.14 -6.10
CA LYS A 277 9.28 -7.66 -7.02
C LYS A 277 10.50 -6.76 -7.13
N SER A 278 10.29 -5.45 -7.15
CA SER A 278 11.35 -4.43 -7.15
C SER A 278 12.28 -4.55 -5.95
N GLU A 279 11.73 -4.71 -4.74
CA GLU A 279 12.51 -4.90 -3.51
C GLU A 279 13.26 -6.23 -3.49
N PHE A 280 12.66 -7.29 -4.02
CA PHE A 280 13.28 -8.60 -4.13
C PHE A 280 14.46 -8.57 -5.12
N ASP A 281 14.25 -7.99 -6.31
CA ASP A 281 15.28 -7.90 -7.35
C ASP A 281 16.49 -7.06 -6.92
N SER A 282 16.28 -6.09 -6.03
CA SER A 282 17.38 -5.31 -5.45
C SER A 282 18.27 -6.14 -4.53
N GLU A 283 17.69 -6.89 -3.59
CA GLU A 283 18.45 -7.74 -2.67
C GLU A 283 17.48 -8.65 -1.91
N HIS A 284 17.77 -9.95 -1.81
CA HIS A 284 16.94 -10.92 -1.09
C HIS A 284 17.78 -12.05 -0.48
N VAL A 285 17.16 -12.88 0.35
CA VAL A 285 17.79 -14.10 0.88
C VAL A 285 18.03 -15.08 -0.27
N VAL A 286 19.23 -15.67 -0.34
CA VAL A 286 19.57 -16.65 -1.39
C VAL A 286 18.59 -17.82 -1.36
N ASP A 287 18.13 -18.23 -2.55
CA ASP A 287 17.14 -19.28 -2.81
C ASP A 287 15.71 -18.99 -2.34
N ALA A 288 15.41 -17.78 -1.87
CA ALA A 288 14.03 -17.40 -1.52
C ALA A 288 13.12 -17.30 -2.76
N LEU A 289 11.86 -17.72 -2.62
CA LEU A 289 10.82 -17.52 -3.63
C LEU A 289 10.12 -16.18 -3.38
N ASN A 290 9.97 -15.34 -4.41
CA ASN A 290 9.19 -14.12 -4.30
C ASN A 290 7.72 -14.39 -4.64
N ILE A 291 6.84 -14.22 -3.65
CA ILE A 291 5.39 -14.20 -3.85
C ILE A 291 4.85 -12.91 -3.23
N PRO A 292 4.83 -11.80 -3.99
CA PRO A 292 4.47 -10.49 -3.46
C PRO A 292 3.08 -10.45 -2.82
N LEU A 293 2.95 -9.74 -1.70
CA LEU A 293 1.67 -9.58 -1.01
C LEU A 293 0.59 -8.99 -1.93
N ASN A 294 0.93 -8.00 -2.76
CA ASN A 294 -0.01 -7.36 -3.69
C ASN A 294 -0.61 -8.34 -4.72
N ASP A 295 0.03 -9.49 -4.96
CA ASP A 295 -0.45 -10.53 -5.89
C ASP A 295 -0.86 -11.82 -5.18
N ILE A 296 -0.95 -11.83 -3.84
CA ILE A 296 -1.19 -13.03 -3.02
C ILE A 296 -2.47 -13.75 -3.42
N ASN A 297 -3.54 -13.01 -3.73
CA ASN A 297 -4.85 -13.56 -4.09
C ASN A 297 -4.79 -14.33 -5.41
N ALA A 298 -3.95 -13.91 -6.36
CA ALA A 298 -3.76 -14.59 -7.64
C ALA A 298 -2.78 -15.77 -7.52
N ASN A 299 -1.90 -15.77 -6.51
CA ASN A 299 -0.76 -16.68 -6.40
C ASN A 299 -0.81 -17.60 -5.17
N LEU A 300 -1.96 -17.74 -4.51
CA LEU A 300 -2.13 -18.62 -3.34
C LEU A 300 -1.59 -20.05 -3.58
N SER A 301 -1.79 -20.60 -4.77
CA SER A 301 -1.38 -21.96 -5.10
C SER A 301 0.14 -22.16 -5.10
N GLN A 302 0.91 -21.06 -5.12
CA GLN A 302 2.37 -21.11 -5.02
C GLN A 302 2.84 -21.32 -3.57
N PHE A 303 2.01 -21.00 -2.57
CA PHE A 303 2.33 -21.29 -1.18
C PHE A 303 2.12 -22.79 -0.88
N PRO A 304 3.14 -23.50 -0.36
CA PRO A 304 2.98 -24.91 -0.07
C PRO A 304 2.04 -25.12 1.12
N LYS A 305 1.05 -26.00 0.95
CA LYS A 305 0.07 -26.28 1.99
C LYS A 305 0.57 -27.29 3.03
N ASN A 306 1.37 -28.26 2.59
CA ASN A 306 1.80 -29.41 3.41
C ASN A 306 3.30 -29.40 3.73
N THR A 307 4.02 -28.36 3.32
CA THR A 307 5.47 -28.22 3.57
C THR A 307 5.70 -26.98 4.42
N PRO A 308 6.40 -27.10 5.57
CA PRO A 308 6.77 -25.95 6.37
C PRO A 308 7.59 -24.94 5.58
N PHE A 309 7.32 -23.65 5.77
CA PHE A 309 8.10 -22.58 5.17
C PHE A 309 8.23 -21.38 6.12
N VAL A 310 9.26 -20.57 5.88
CA VAL A 310 9.48 -19.30 6.58
C VAL A 310 9.11 -18.18 5.64
N MET A 311 8.33 -17.20 6.10
CA MET A 311 8.02 -16.00 5.33
C MET A 311 8.61 -14.74 5.96
N TYR A 312 8.96 -13.77 5.12
CA TYR A 312 9.35 -12.45 5.58
C TYR A 312 8.91 -11.35 4.60
N CYS A 313 8.82 -10.12 5.09
CA CYS A 313 8.77 -8.91 4.26
C CYS A 313 9.92 -7.95 4.64
N ALA A 314 9.88 -6.65 4.32
CA ALA A 314 10.96 -5.75 4.74
C ALA A 314 11.12 -5.65 6.27
N GLY A 315 10.02 -5.56 7.03
CA GLY A 315 10.05 -5.29 8.48
C GLY A 315 8.91 -5.92 9.27
N GLY A 316 8.38 -7.07 8.82
CA GLY A 316 7.36 -7.86 9.53
C GLY A 316 5.91 -7.38 9.44
N TYR A 317 5.62 -6.20 8.89
CA TYR A 317 4.23 -5.73 8.73
C TYR A 317 3.47 -6.53 7.65
N ARG A 318 3.99 -6.52 6.41
CA ARG A 318 3.32 -7.14 5.25
C ARG A 318 3.25 -8.65 5.34
N SER A 319 4.23 -9.29 5.96
CA SER A 319 4.23 -10.73 6.14
C SER A 319 3.19 -11.18 7.17
N MET A 320 2.83 -10.35 8.15
CA MET A 320 1.67 -10.64 9.01
C MET A 320 0.33 -10.47 8.27
N VAL A 321 0.21 -9.49 7.37
CA VAL A 321 -0.96 -9.39 6.48
C VAL A 321 -1.08 -10.68 5.65
N ALA A 322 0.01 -11.12 5.02
CA ALA A 322 0.06 -12.38 4.27
C ALA A 322 -0.31 -13.58 5.16
N ALA A 323 0.25 -13.68 6.36
CA ALA A 323 -0.03 -14.73 7.31
C ALA A 323 -1.52 -14.79 7.68
N SER A 324 -2.16 -13.65 7.93
CA SER A 324 -3.60 -13.62 8.25
C SER A 324 -4.47 -14.11 7.08
N ILE A 325 -4.12 -13.75 5.84
CA ILE A 325 -4.81 -14.24 4.63
C ILE A 325 -4.60 -15.75 4.45
N LEU A 326 -3.38 -16.23 4.68
CA LEU A 326 -3.04 -17.66 4.59
C LEU A 326 -3.79 -18.48 5.64
N LYS A 327 -3.83 -18.02 6.91
CA LYS A 327 -4.60 -18.65 7.99
C LYS A 327 -6.09 -18.68 7.68
N GLN A 328 -6.67 -17.56 7.22
CA GLN A 328 -8.07 -17.50 6.78
C GLN A 328 -8.39 -18.53 5.68
N ARG A 329 -7.41 -18.90 4.86
CA ARG A 329 -7.58 -19.87 3.75
C ARG A 329 -7.08 -21.29 4.08
N GLY A 330 -6.70 -21.55 5.32
CA GLY A 330 -6.33 -22.87 5.83
C GLY A 330 -4.89 -23.30 5.53
N TRP A 331 -3.95 -22.35 5.52
CA TRP A 331 -2.52 -22.63 5.63
C TRP A 331 -2.08 -22.44 7.08
N ASP A 332 -1.48 -23.46 7.66
CA ASP A 332 -1.00 -23.45 9.05
C ASP A 332 0.49 -23.76 9.18
N ASN A 333 1.12 -24.28 8.12
CA ASN A 333 2.50 -24.77 8.12
C ASN A 333 3.51 -23.68 7.77
N PHE A 334 3.51 -22.57 8.51
CA PHE A 334 4.49 -21.51 8.30
C PHE A 334 4.85 -20.75 9.57
N VAL A 335 5.97 -20.04 9.51
CA VAL A 335 6.36 -19.03 10.52
C VAL A 335 6.76 -17.73 9.83
N ASP A 336 6.48 -16.61 10.49
CA ASP A 336 6.84 -15.27 10.04
C ASP A 336 8.05 -14.70 10.78
N VAL A 337 8.96 -14.03 10.07
CA VAL A 337 10.14 -13.37 10.66
C VAL A 337 9.80 -11.95 11.10
N MET A 338 9.84 -11.68 12.41
CA MET A 338 9.36 -10.43 13.00
C MET A 338 10.05 -9.17 12.45
N GLU A 339 11.38 -9.20 12.34
CA GLU A 339 12.16 -8.04 11.91
C GLU A 339 12.32 -7.94 10.38
N GLY A 340 11.78 -8.91 9.64
CA GLY A 340 11.85 -8.97 8.19
C GLY A 340 13.29 -8.93 7.63
N PHE A 341 13.40 -8.53 6.36
CA PHE A 341 14.67 -8.39 5.66
C PHE A 341 15.61 -7.36 6.30
N ASP A 342 15.08 -6.32 6.93
CA ASP A 342 15.88 -5.32 7.65
C ASP A 342 16.63 -5.91 8.84
N GLY A 343 16.04 -6.88 9.52
CA GLY A 343 16.74 -7.68 10.54
C GLY A 343 17.67 -8.73 9.92
N ILE A 344 17.22 -9.45 8.88
CA ILE A 344 18.00 -10.50 8.20
C ILE A 344 19.32 -9.96 7.61
N LYS A 345 19.34 -8.71 7.14
CA LYS A 345 20.58 -8.05 6.68
C LYS A 345 21.67 -7.99 7.74
N LYS A 346 21.32 -8.06 9.03
CA LYS A 346 22.24 -7.98 10.16
C LYS A 346 22.76 -9.34 10.63
N THR A 347 22.32 -10.44 10.01
CA THR A 347 22.72 -11.81 10.35
C THR A 347 23.67 -12.38 9.30
N SER A 348 24.19 -13.60 9.54
CA SER A 348 25.01 -14.32 8.57
C SER A 348 24.21 -15.10 7.52
N VAL A 349 22.88 -14.91 7.45
CA VAL A 349 22.05 -15.52 6.38
C VAL A 349 22.52 -15.00 5.04
N ALA A 350 22.72 -15.90 4.08
CA ALA A 350 23.21 -15.57 2.75
C ALA A 350 22.19 -14.72 1.98
N LYS A 351 22.67 -13.66 1.34
CA LYS A 351 21.89 -12.70 0.56
C LYS A 351 22.49 -12.56 -0.83
N THR A 352 21.67 -12.18 -1.80
CA THR A 352 22.16 -11.81 -3.13
C THR A 352 22.94 -10.50 -3.07
N ASP A 353 23.75 -10.23 -4.10
CA ASP A 353 24.39 -8.92 -4.23
C ASP A 353 23.34 -7.83 -4.47
N TYR A 354 23.59 -6.64 -3.93
CA TYR A 354 22.67 -5.51 -4.08
C TYR A 354 22.70 -4.93 -5.51
N ILE A 355 21.51 -4.73 -6.08
CA ILE A 355 21.28 -4.07 -7.37
C ILE A 355 20.37 -2.86 -7.17
N CYS A 356 20.76 -1.70 -7.71
CA CYS A 356 19.97 -0.48 -7.62
C CYS A 356 18.63 -0.64 -8.36
N PRO A 357 17.46 -0.40 -7.72
CA PRO A 357 16.17 -0.58 -8.36
C PRO A 357 15.91 0.51 -9.41
N THR A 358 15.21 0.13 -10.49
CA THR A 358 14.73 1.06 -11.52
C THR A 358 13.28 1.54 -11.27
N THR A 359 12.61 0.97 -10.28
CA THR A 359 11.25 1.32 -9.84
C THR A 359 11.06 0.93 -8.37
N MET A 360 10.26 1.69 -7.61
CA MET A 360 9.82 1.36 -6.24
C MET A 360 8.38 0.81 -6.20
N LEU A 361 7.75 0.64 -7.36
CA LEU A 361 6.39 0.13 -7.48
C LEU A 361 6.30 -1.38 -7.24
#